data_AF-A0A536JAV9-F1
#
_entry.id   AF-A0A536JAV9-F1
#
_cell.length_a   1.000
_cell.length_b   1.000
_cell.length_c   1.000
_cell.angle_alpha   90.00
_cell.angle_beta   90.00
_cell.angle_gamma   90.00
#
_symmetry.space_group_name_H-M   'P 1'
#
loop_
_entity.id
_entity.type
_entity.pdbx_description
1 polymer ?
#
loop_
_entity_poly.entity_id
_entity_poly.type
_entity_poly.pdbx_seq_one_letter_code
_entity_poly.pdbx_strand_id
1 'polypeptide(L)'
;MRERRLTPAGVQLVRDEIASTGLFERDQQVPLEPRPGASAPQRGVGALLFKVWRDTRSVEVGTATDQGADEVFFQPSAARTRLDRLSKQLLKPETWLPANPWADSVPRAYEAATFALLLRTEIGQANERPMIDTLQATWPFSVGPLDLGQPLPATAGPGADMTRCSVLTREDMVAVANAMVRASEPDPVYTLSDGTLLTSFARADNQGRLVVTLRPLLPDRRSCNGEYTQ
;
A
#
# COMPACT_ATOMS: atom_id res chain seq x y z
N MET A 1 5.37 8.90 -10.03
CA MET A 1 3.96 9.23 -9.73
C MET A 1 3.57 10.55 -10.41
N ARG A 2 2.40 10.64 -11.03
CA ARG A 2 1.83 11.87 -11.58
C ARG A 2 0.55 12.21 -10.82
N GLU A 3 0.23 13.50 -10.72
CA GLU A 3 -1.02 13.99 -10.15
C GLU A 3 -1.75 14.92 -11.13
N ARG A 4 -3.06 14.99 -10.97
CA ARG A 4 -3.93 15.94 -11.68
C ARG A 4 -5.14 16.22 -10.81
N ARG A 5 -5.50 17.48 -10.62
CA ARG A 5 -6.60 17.85 -9.74
C ARG A 5 -7.95 17.74 -10.44
N LEU A 6 -8.90 17.12 -9.76
CA LEU A 6 -10.31 17.12 -10.17
C LEU A 6 -10.98 18.45 -9.82
N THR A 7 -11.95 18.87 -10.61
CA THR A 7 -12.91 19.91 -10.22
C THR A 7 -13.82 19.37 -9.12
N PRO A 8 -14.55 20.22 -8.37
CA PRO A 8 -15.56 19.75 -7.43
C PRO A 8 -16.59 18.79 -8.06
N ALA A 9 -17.00 19.06 -9.29
CA ALA A 9 -17.88 18.16 -10.05
C ALA A 9 -17.20 16.81 -10.37
N GLY A 10 -15.92 16.83 -10.77
CA GLY A 10 -15.14 15.61 -10.97
C GLY A 10 -14.99 14.79 -9.70
N VAL A 11 -14.76 15.43 -8.55
CA VAL A 11 -14.72 14.76 -7.24
C VAL A 11 -16.07 14.11 -6.93
N GLN A 12 -17.18 14.80 -7.22
CA GLN A 12 -18.51 14.25 -6.98
C GLN A 12 -18.78 13.00 -7.84
N LEU A 13 -18.37 13.00 -9.11
CA LEU A 13 -18.47 11.80 -9.98
C LEU A 13 -17.71 10.60 -9.41
N VAL A 14 -16.50 10.80 -8.87
CA VAL A 14 -15.74 9.74 -8.19
C VAL A 14 -16.48 9.23 -6.97
N ARG A 15 -17.06 10.12 -6.16
CA ARG A 15 -17.84 9.74 -4.97
C ARG A 15 -19.11 8.97 -5.34
N ASP A 16 -19.81 9.41 -6.39
CA ASP A 16 -21.03 8.77 -6.88
C ASP A 16 -20.73 7.38 -7.42
N GLU A 17 -19.61 7.18 -8.13
CA GLU A 17 -19.20 5.85 -8.60
C GLU A 17 -18.82 4.91 -7.45
N ILE A 18 -18.15 5.42 -6.41
CA ILE A 18 -17.89 4.64 -5.19
C ILE A 18 -19.23 4.23 -4.53
N ALA A 19 -20.17 5.18 -4.41
CA ALA A 19 -21.48 4.93 -3.81
C ALA A 19 -22.32 3.95 -4.65
N SER A 20 -22.24 4.01 -5.98
CA SER A 20 -23.00 3.16 -6.91
C SER A 20 -22.68 1.67 -6.74
N THR A 21 -21.50 1.33 -6.20
CA THR A 21 -21.14 -0.06 -5.90
C THR A 21 -22.06 -0.70 -4.85
N GLY A 22 -22.59 0.09 -3.92
CA GLY A 22 -23.35 -0.36 -2.75
C GLY A 22 -22.53 -1.13 -1.72
N LEU A 23 -21.19 -1.09 -1.79
CA LEU A 23 -20.31 -1.92 -0.96
C LEU A 23 -19.70 -1.17 0.24
N PHE A 24 -19.86 0.14 0.33
CA PHE A 24 -19.16 0.98 1.32
C PHE A 24 -20.03 1.43 2.50
N GLU A 25 -21.08 0.66 2.83
CA GLU A 25 -21.96 0.95 3.97
C GLU A 25 -21.40 0.48 5.32
N ARG A 26 -20.53 -0.54 5.31
CA ARG A 26 -19.88 -1.07 6.51
C ARG A 26 -18.54 -1.71 6.16
N ASP A 27 -17.72 -1.91 7.18
CA ASP A 27 -16.46 -2.63 7.01
C ASP A 27 -16.77 -4.08 6.61
N GLN A 28 -16.10 -4.58 5.57
CA GLN A 28 -16.31 -5.95 5.12
C GLN A 28 -15.13 -6.50 4.31
N GLN A 29 -15.01 -7.82 4.33
CA GLN A 29 -14.15 -8.57 3.42
C GLN A 29 -15.05 -9.28 2.41
N VAL A 30 -14.73 -9.14 1.12
CA VAL A 30 -15.38 -9.85 0.02
C VAL A 30 -14.44 -10.99 -0.41
N PRO A 31 -14.61 -12.21 0.15
CA PRO A 31 -13.69 -13.31 -0.07
C PRO A 31 -13.84 -13.92 -1.46
N LEU A 32 -12.88 -14.76 -1.82
CA LEU A 32 -13.04 -15.74 -2.88
C LEU A 32 -14.09 -16.77 -2.46
N GLU A 33 -15.18 -16.89 -3.22
CA GLU A 33 -16.25 -17.86 -2.94
C GLU A 33 -15.86 -19.23 -3.53
N PRO A 34 -15.67 -20.28 -2.71
CA PRO A 34 -15.28 -21.60 -3.22
C PRO A 34 -16.37 -22.18 -4.12
N ARG A 35 -15.96 -22.75 -5.25
CA ARG A 35 -16.84 -23.57 -6.07
C ARG A 35 -17.17 -24.85 -5.28
N PRO A 36 -18.44 -25.30 -5.24
CA PRO A 36 -18.81 -26.54 -4.57
C PRO A 36 -17.95 -27.72 -5.03
N GLY A 37 -17.34 -28.44 -4.08
CA GLY A 37 -16.49 -29.60 -4.36
C GLY A 37 -15.07 -29.27 -4.84
N ALA A 38 -14.70 -27.99 -5.02
CA ALA A 38 -13.33 -27.61 -5.34
C ALA A 38 -12.51 -27.41 -4.06
N SER A 39 -11.27 -27.89 -4.07
CA SER A 39 -10.28 -27.63 -3.02
C SER A 39 -9.18 -26.74 -3.58
N ALA A 40 -9.18 -25.46 -3.20
CA ALA A 40 -8.13 -24.54 -3.58
C ALA A 40 -6.82 -24.87 -2.84
N PRO A 41 -5.65 -24.80 -3.50
CA PRO A 41 -4.37 -24.85 -2.79
C PRO A 41 -4.27 -23.69 -1.80
N GLN A 42 -3.77 -23.94 -0.59
CA GLN A 42 -3.41 -22.85 0.33
C GLN A 42 -2.22 -22.10 -0.26
N ARG A 43 -2.47 -20.87 -0.71
CA ARG A 43 -1.46 -19.94 -1.22
C ARG A 43 -1.70 -18.55 -0.62
N GLY A 44 -0.63 -17.76 -0.51
CA GLY A 44 -0.78 -16.34 -0.25
C GLY A 44 -1.57 -15.69 -1.38
N VAL A 45 -2.54 -14.85 -1.04
CA VAL A 45 -3.38 -14.14 -2.01
C VAL A 45 -3.15 -12.64 -1.79
N GLY A 46 -2.81 -11.92 -2.86
CA GLY A 46 -2.77 -10.45 -2.82
C GLY A 46 -4.16 -9.88 -2.51
N ALA A 47 -4.23 -8.70 -1.91
CA ALA A 47 -5.50 -8.07 -1.55
C ALA A 47 -5.56 -6.62 -2.05
N LEU A 48 -6.75 -6.21 -2.51
CA LEU A 48 -7.13 -4.82 -2.64
C LEU A 48 -7.84 -4.39 -1.36
N LEU A 49 -7.45 -3.24 -0.82
CA LEU A 49 -8.12 -2.59 0.28
C LEU A 49 -8.58 -1.21 -0.17
N PHE A 50 -9.88 -0.97 -0.08
CA PHE A 50 -10.49 0.32 -0.33
C PHE A 50 -10.86 0.94 1.00
N LYS A 51 -10.51 2.21 1.20
CA LYS A 51 -10.86 2.98 2.39
C LYS A 51 -11.55 4.27 1.99
N VAL A 52 -12.76 4.47 2.47
CA VAL A 52 -13.61 5.61 2.12
C VAL A 52 -14.04 6.32 3.39
N TRP A 53 -13.97 7.64 3.41
CA TRP A 53 -14.56 8.42 4.49
C TRP A 53 -16.07 8.54 4.29
N ARG A 54 -16.85 8.12 5.29
CA ARG A 54 -18.30 8.24 5.33
C ARG A 54 -18.75 8.83 6.66
N ASP A 55 -19.48 9.92 6.59
CA ASP A 55 -19.98 10.67 7.74
C ASP A 55 -18.86 10.98 8.74
N THR A 56 -18.82 10.27 9.87
CA THR A 56 -17.86 10.46 10.96
C THR A 56 -16.81 9.37 11.06
N ARG A 57 -16.74 8.42 10.12
CA ARG A 57 -15.79 7.30 10.18
C ARG A 57 -15.24 6.88 8.82
N SER A 58 -14.14 6.15 8.82
CA SER A 58 -13.71 5.41 7.63
C SER A 58 -14.42 4.07 7.52
N VAL A 59 -14.79 3.69 6.30
CA VAL A 59 -15.26 2.35 5.94
C VAL A 59 -14.19 1.65 5.10
N GLU A 60 -13.83 0.44 5.49
CA GLU A 60 -12.82 -0.39 4.83
C GLU A 60 -13.43 -1.63 4.17
N VAL A 61 -13.17 -1.79 2.86
CA VAL A 61 -13.64 -2.94 2.08
C VAL A 61 -12.44 -3.63 1.46
N GLY A 62 -12.24 -4.90 1.78
CA GLY A 62 -11.15 -5.72 1.24
C GLY A 62 -11.66 -6.76 0.24
N THR A 63 -10.85 -7.10 -0.76
CA THR A 63 -11.05 -8.25 -1.65
C THR A 63 -9.72 -8.85 -2.06
N ALA A 64 -9.68 -10.15 -2.31
CA ALA A 64 -8.55 -10.81 -2.97
C ALA A 64 -8.35 -10.27 -4.40
N THR A 65 -7.10 -9.99 -4.78
CA THR A 65 -6.68 -9.79 -6.17
C THR A 65 -6.71 -11.12 -6.92
N ASP A 66 -7.13 -11.11 -8.17
CA ASP A 66 -7.03 -12.26 -9.06
C ASP A 66 -5.56 -12.65 -9.28
N GLN A 67 -5.24 -13.93 -9.11
CA GLN A 67 -3.86 -14.46 -9.15
C GLN A 67 -3.71 -15.69 -10.07
N GLY A 68 -4.69 -16.00 -10.94
CA GLY A 68 -4.55 -17.09 -11.92
C GLY A 68 -5.83 -17.87 -12.20
N ALA A 69 -5.75 -19.20 -12.26
CA ALA A 69 -6.87 -20.12 -12.57
C ALA A 69 -7.96 -20.17 -11.47
N ASP A 70 -8.30 -19.03 -10.90
CA ASP A 70 -9.31 -18.85 -9.86
C ASP A 70 -10.68 -19.35 -10.33
N GLU A 71 -10.99 -19.32 -11.63
CA GLU A 71 -12.24 -19.82 -12.19
C GLU A 71 -12.46 -21.34 -11.98
N VAL A 72 -11.39 -22.12 -11.80
CA VAL A 72 -11.46 -23.57 -11.51
C VAL A 72 -11.89 -23.81 -10.06
N PHE A 73 -11.42 -22.99 -9.13
CA PHE A 73 -11.59 -23.21 -7.69
C PHE A 73 -12.68 -22.34 -7.06
N PHE A 74 -12.99 -21.22 -7.68
CA PHE A 74 -13.87 -20.19 -7.13
C PHE A 74 -14.98 -19.84 -8.13
N GLN A 75 -16.13 -19.46 -7.59
CA GLN A 75 -17.25 -19.00 -8.38
C GLN A 75 -17.16 -17.48 -8.65
N PRO A 76 -17.72 -16.99 -9.77
CA PRO A 76 -17.82 -15.56 -10.04
C PRO A 76 -18.60 -14.84 -8.92
N SER A 77 -18.13 -13.67 -8.51
CA SER A 77 -18.78 -12.85 -7.48
C SER A 77 -19.08 -11.46 -8.01
N ALA A 78 -20.35 -11.07 -8.01
CA ALA A 78 -20.79 -9.76 -8.50
C ALA A 78 -20.15 -8.60 -7.71
N ALA A 79 -19.95 -8.78 -6.39
CA ALA A 79 -19.28 -7.79 -5.55
C ALA A 79 -17.80 -7.62 -5.96
N ARG A 80 -17.08 -8.73 -6.19
CA ARG A 80 -15.69 -8.68 -6.67
C ARG A 80 -15.57 -8.02 -8.04
N THR A 81 -16.47 -8.34 -8.97
CA THR A 81 -16.50 -7.69 -10.29
C THR A 81 -16.68 -6.17 -10.19
N ARG A 82 -17.52 -5.69 -9.26
CA ARG A 82 -17.68 -4.25 -9.01
C ARG A 82 -16.42 -3.63 -8.40
N LEU A 83 -15.79 -4.28 -7.43
CA LEU A 83 -14.54 -3.79 -6.81
C LEU A 83 -13.37 -3.77 -7.80
N ASP A 84 -13.23 -4.80 -8.64
CA ASP A 84 -12.20 -4.84 -9.69
C ASP A 84 -12.40 -3.70 -10.71
N ARG A 85 -13.64 -3.47 -11.14
CA ARG A 85 -13.98 -2.34 -12.02
C ARG A 85 -13.62 -1.01 -11.35
N LEU A 86 -14.04 -0.80 -10.10
CA LEU A 86 -13.74 0.40 -9.33
C LEU A 86 -12.23 0.62 -9.21
N SER A 87 -11.46 -0.43 -8.90
CA SER A 87 -9.99 -0.35 -8.86
C SER A 87 -9.40 0.15 -10.18
N LYS A 88 -9.82 -0.44 -11.30
CA LYS A 88 -9.35 -0.05 -12.65
C LYS A 88 -9.72 1.40 -12.99
N GLN A 89 -10.92 1.83 -12.63
CA GLN A 89 -11.40 3.20 -12.80
C GLN A 89 -10.62 4.21 -11.96
N LEU A 90 -10.32 3.88 -10.69
CA LEU A 90 -9.54 4.75 -9.81
C LEU A 90 -8.06 4.83 -10.21
N LEU A 91 -7.50 3.75 -10.76
CA LEU A 91 -6.13 3.74 -11.28
C LEU A 91 -5.97 4.48 -12.60
N LYS A 92 -7.04 4.60 -13.39
CA LYS A 92 -7.05 5.32 -14.68
C LYS A 92 -8.34 6.16 -14.84
N PRO A 93 -8.49 7.24 -14.08
CA PRO A 93 -9.75 7.99 -14.07
C PRO A 93 -10.12 8.60 -15.44
N GLU A 94 -9.14 8.82 -16.30
CA GLU A 94 -9.31 9.34 -17.66
C GLU A 94 -10.10 8.38 -18.57
N THR A 95 -10.23 7.10 -18.20
CA THR A 95 -10.94 6.11 -19.00
C THR A 95 -12.46 6.16 -18.83
N TRP A 96 -12.96 6.84 -17.79
CA TRP A 96 -14.37 6.80 -17.43
C TRP A 96 -14.94 8.15 -16.98
N LEU A 97 -14.11 9.06 -16.46
CA LEU A 97 -14.54 10.43 -16.19
C LEU A 97 -14.76 11.19 -17.52
N PRO A 98 -15.64 12.20 -17.56
CA PRO A 98 -15.91 12.98 -18.77
C PRO A 98 -14.68 13.78 -19.23
N ALA A 99 -14.82 14.58 -20.29
CA ALA A 99 -13.70 15.36 -20.84
C ALA A 99 -13.27 16.57 -19.97
N ASN A 100 -14.19 17.16 -19.19
CA ASN A 100 -13.92 18.34 -18.35
C ASN A 100 -14.09 18.17 -16.80
N PRO A 101 -13.69 17.05 -16.17
CA PRO A 101 -13.74 16.83 -14.72
C PRO A 101 -12.48 17.36 -14.04
N TRP A 102 -11.54 17.95 -14.78
CA TRP A 102 -10.20 18.28 -14.33
C TRP A 102 -10.05 19.78 -14.15
N ALA A 103 -9.55 20.20 -12.99
CA ALA A 103 -9.22 21.60 -12.73
C ALA A 103 -7.93 22.01 -13.48
N ASP A 104 -7.03 21.05 -13.69
CA ASP A 104 -5.77 21.28 -14.39
C ASP A 104 -5.80 20.61 -15.77
N SER A 105 -5.29 21.29 -16.81
CA SER A 105 -5.35 20.79 -18.19
C SER A 105 -4.37 19.64 -18.48
N VAL A 106 -3.28 19.53 -17.71
CA VAL A 106 -2.22 18.52 -17.92
C VAL A 106 -1.80 17.92 -16.57
N PRO A 107 -1.57 16.60 -16.47
CA PRO A 107 -0.96 15.99 -15.29
C PRO A 107 0.45 16.55 -15.03
N ARG A 108 0.81 16.71 -13.75
CA ARG A 108 2.17 17.09 -13.33
C ARG A 108 2.81 16.00 -12.47
N ALA A 109 4.12 16.10 -12.24
CA ALA A 109 4.79 15.20 -11.30
C ALA A 109 4.25 15.43 -9.88
N TYR A 110 3.99 14.35 -9.14
CA TYR A 110 3.66 14.48 -7.72
C TYR A 110 4.93 14.80 -6.93
N GLU A 111 4.91 15.91 -6.18
CA GLU A 111 6.01 16.32 -5.32
C GLU A 111 5.61 16.18 -3.86
N ALA A 112 5.89 15.02 -3.27
CA ALA A 112 5.62 14.78 -1.86
C ALA A 112 6.44 15.73 -0.97
N ALA A 113 5.77 16.34 0.00
CA ALA A 113 6.42 17.16 1.03
C ALA A 113 7.06 16.29 2.12
N THR A 114 6.48 15.13 2.40
CA THR A 114 6.92 14.18 3.42
C THR A 114 6.82 12.75 2.92
N PHE A 115 7.54 11.85 3.57
CA PHE A 115 7.61 10.43 3.21
C PHE A 115 7.37 9.58 4.45
N ALA A 116 6.82 8.39 4.27
CA ALA A 116 6.71 7.40 5.33
C ALA A 116 7.73 6.30 5.11
N LEU A 117 8.55 6.05 6.14
CA LEU A 117 9.39 4.89 6.25
C LEU A 117 8.70 3.89 7.18
N LEU A 118 8.30 2.73 6.64
CA LEU A 118 7.76 1.62 7.40
C LEU A 118 8.81 0.52 7.51
N LEU A 119 9.01 0.03 8.73
CA LEU A 119 10.01 -0.96 9.12
C LEU A 119 9.26 -2.10 9.78
N ARG A 120 8.98 -3.16 9.02
CA ARG A 120 8.19 -4.31 9.48
C ARG A 120 9.08 -5.52 9.72
N THR A 121 9.07 -6.02 10.95
CA THR A 121 9.72 -7.29 11.26
C THR A 121 8.78 -8.45 10.92
N GLU A 122 9.22 -9.36 10.06
CA GLU A 122 8.51 -10.60 9.79
C GLU A 122 9.23 -11.77 10.45
N ILE A 123 8.49 -12.63 11.14
CA ILE A 123 9.01 -13.83 11.78
C ILE A 123 9.00 -14.97 10.77
N GLY A 124 10.07 -15.75 10.73
CA GLY A 124 10.19 -16.92 9.86
C GLY A 124 11.65 -17.23 9.51
N GLN A 125 11.88 -18.32 8.78
CA GLN A 125 13.21 -18.57 8.24
C GLN A 125 13.45 -17.62 7.06
N ALA A 126 14.56 -16.89 7.10
CA ALA A 126 15.00 -16.01 6.03
C ALA A 126 16.46 -16.32 5.76
N ASN A 127 16.71 -17.33 4.93
CA ASN A 127 18.06 -17.73 4.52
C ASN A 127 18.60 -16.82 3.39
N GLU A 128 17.84 -15.81 2.98
CA GLU A 128 18.07 -15.00 1.79
C GLU A 128 18.85 -13.72 2.14
N ARG A 129 19.73 -13.31 1.22
CA ARG A 129 20.40 -12.00 1.27
C ARG A 129 19.45 -10.94 0.67
N PRO A 130 19.68 -9.65 0.93
CA PRO A 130 20.73 -9.00 1.75
C PRO A 130 20.51 -9.13 3.27
N MET A 131 21.55 -8.88 4.08
CA MET A 131 21.49 -8.91 5.56
C MET A 131 21.20 -7.54 6.16
N ILE A 132 20.52 -7.47 7.32
CA ILE A 132 20.25 -6.21 8.03
C ILE A 132 21.54 -5.49 8.40
N ASP A 133 22.61 -6.21 8.72
CA ASP A 133 23.90 -5.60 9.09
C ASP A 133 24.49 -4.75 7.95
N THR A 134 24.24 -5.15 6.70
CA THR A 134 24.62 -4.36 5.52
C THR A 134 23.84 -3.05 5.45
N LEU A 135 22.54 -3.08 5.80
CA LEU A 135 21.72 -1.87 5.91
C LEU A 135 22.22 -0.99 7.06
N GLN A 136 22.46 -1.57 8.24
CA GLN A 136 22.96 -0.88 9.42
C GLN A 136 24.25 -0.12 9.14
N ALA A 137 25.17 -0.71 8.36
CA ALA A 137 26.46 -0.08 8.00
C ALA A 137 26.31 1.18 7.13
N THR A 138 25.19 1.33 6.42
CA THR A 138 24.92 2.48 5.54
C THR A 138 23.75 3.34 6.02
N TRP A 139 23.22 3.04 7.20
CA TRP A 139 22.03 3.66 7.76
C TRP A 139 22.29 5.13 8.12
N PRO A 140 21.40 6.07 7.74
CA PRO A 140 21.66 7.49 7.92
C PRO A 140 21.32 8.02 9.32
N PHE A 141 20.76 7.19 10.21
CA PHE A 141 20.32 7.60 11.55
C PHE A 141 21.17 6.97 12.64
N SER A 142 21.27 7.65 13.78
CA SER A 142 21.95 7.14 14.97
C SER A 142 21.22 5.96 15.64
N VAL A 143 19.90 5.89 15.44
CA VAL A 143 19.06 4.77 15.87
C VAL A 143 19.03 3.73 14.75
N GLY A 144 19.29 2.46 15.08
CA GLY A 144 19.26 1.37 14.11
C GLY A 144 17.87 1.17 13.47
N PRO A 145 17.79 0.48 12.31
CA PRO A 145 16.57 0.34 11.52
C PRO A 145 15.50 -0.51 12.23
N LEU A 146 15.86 -1.33 13.22
CA LEU A 146 14.89 -2.09 14.01
C LEU A 146 14.18 -1.23 15.07
N ASP A 147 14.82 -0.15 15.53
CA ASP A 147 14.34 0.67 16.63
C ASP A 147 13.77 2.02 16.16
N LEU A 148 14.08 2.41 14.91
CA LEU A 148 13.64 3.69 14.36
C LEU A 148 12.11 3.77 14.22
N GLY A 149 11.55 4.90 14.63
CA GLY A 149 10.14 5.22 14.49
C GLY A 149 9.26 4.73 15.64
N GLN A 150 7.98 5.05 15.51
CA GLN A 150 6.96 4.67 16.48
C GLN A 150 6.26 3.38 16.05
N PRO A 151 5.94 2.47 16.98
CA PRO A 151 5.13 1.30 16.66
C PRO A 151 3.76 1.76 16.13
N LEU A 152 3.28 1.11 15.06
CA LEU A 152 1.93 1.34 14.60
C LEU A 152 0.92 0.71 15.58
N PRO A 153 -0.26 1.31 15.76
CA PRO A 153 -1.31 0.67 16.55
C PRO A 153 -1.79 -0.59 15.82
N ALA A 154 -2.15 -1.64 16.56
CA ALA A 154 -2.67 -2.89 15.98
C ALA A 154 -3.92 -2.66 15.11
N THR A 155 -4.65 -1.57 15.34
CA THR A 155 -5.81 -1.13 14.54
C THR A 155 -5.44 -0.59 13.17
N ALA A 156 -4.16 -0.33 12.87
CA ALA A 156 -3.71 0.16 11.56
C ALA A 156 -3.70 -0.93 10.47
N GLY A 157 -4.00 -2.19 10.82
CA GLY A 157 -4.19 -3.29 9.90
C GLY A 157 -3.24 -4.47 10.13
N PRO A 158 -3.31 -5.49 9.27
CA PRO A 158 -2.48 -6.70 9.41
C PRO A 158 -0.98 -6.39 9.45
N GLY A 159 -0.29 -6.93 10.45
CA GLY A 159 1.15 -6.75 10.64
C GLY A 159 1.55 -5.37 11.18
N ALA A 160 0.60 -4.52 11.56
CA ALA A 160 0.89 -3.23 12.17
C ALA A 160 1.60 -3.33 13.52
N ASP A 161 1.25 -4.35 14.31
CA ASP A 161 1.89 -4.69 15.59
C ASP A 161 3.40 -5.00 15.46
N MET A 162 3.83 -5.46 14.28
CA MET A 162 5.24 -5.71 13.97
C MET A 162 5.87 -4.59 13.13
N THR A 163 5.18 -3.48 12.92
CA THR A 163 5.61 -2.39 12.05
C THR A 163 5.87 -1.13 12.85
N ARG A 164 7.07 -0.56 12.66
CA ARG A 164 7.38 0.80 13.11
C ARG A 164 7.30 1.76 11.93
N CYS A 165 6.97 3.01 12.20
CA CYS A 165 6.89 4.02 11.17
C CYS A 165 7.50 5.35 11.60
N SER A 166 8.18 5.99 10.66
CA SER A 166 8.72 7.34 10.78
C SER A 166 8.26 8.19 9.61
N VAL A 167 7.91 9.45 9.89
CA VAL A 167 7.74 10.47 8.86
C VAL A 167 9.10 11.10 8.58
N LEU A 168 9.51 11.10 7.31
CA LEU A 168 10.79 11.60 6.86
C LEU A 168 10.64 12.89 6.06
N THR A 169 11.65 13.75 6.17
CA THR A 169 11.87 14.84 5.23
C THR A 169 12.32 14.30 3.88
N ARG A 170 12.39 15.17 2.86
CA ARG A 170 12.96 14.80 1.56
C ARG A 170 14.44 14.41 1.65
N GLU A 171 15.21 15.12 2.48
CA GLU A 171 16.64 14.84 2.68
C GLU A 171 16.84 13.45 3.30
N ASP A 172 16.13 13.18 4.40
CA ASP A 172 16.17 11.88 5.08
C ASP A 172 15.72 10.75 4.15
N MET A 173 14.67 10.97 3.37
CA MET A 173 14.18 10.01 2.38
C MET A 173 15.28 9.65 1.36
N VAL A 174 15.99 10.66 0.81
CA VAL A 174 17.09 10.41 -0.14
C VAL A 174 18.21 9.63 0.53
N ALA A 175 18.56 9.97 1.77
CA ALA A 175 19.59 9.27 2.52
C ALA A 175 19.23 7.79 2.75
N VAL A 176 17.98 7.51 3.16
CA VAL A 176 17.47 6.15 3.35
C VAL A 176 17.40 5.38 2.03
N ALA A 177 16.89 5.99 0.96
CA ALA A 177 16.81 5.35 -0.36
C ALA A 177 18.19 4.92 -0.85
N ASN A 178 19.19 5.79 -0.68
CA ASN A 178 20.58 5.47 -1.03
C ASN A 178 21.17 4.35 -0.14
N ALA A 179 20.83 4.33 1.15
CA ALA A 179 21.23 3.24 2.05
C ALA A 179 20.60 1.91 1.61
N MET A 180 19.30 1.90 1.28
CA MET A 180 18.61 0.72 0.76
C MET A 180 19.28 0.19 -0.51
N VAL A 181 19.54 1.05 -1.50
CA VAL A 181 20.17 0.63 -2.77
C VAL A 181 21.54 0.02 -2.54
N ARG A 182 22.41 0.67 -1.75
CA ARG A 182 23.75 0.15 -1.46
C ARG A 182 23.72 -1.16 -0.68
N ALA A 183 22.81 -1.28 0.28
CA ALA A 183 22.73 -2.45 1.13
C ALA A 183 22.08 -3.66 0.45
N SER A 184 21.28 -3.43 -0.59
CA SER A 184 20.56 -4.50 -1.28
C SER A 184 21.38 -5.22 -2.34
N GLU A 185 22.53 -4.70 -2.79
CA GLU A 185 23.32 -5.36 -3.85
C GLU A 185 23.68 -6.83 -3.53
N PRO A 186 23.52 -7.76 -4.49
CA PRO A 186 23.12 -7.56 -5.89
C PRO A 186 21.60 -7.50 -6.11
N ASP A 187 20.79 -7.67 -5.08
CA ASP A 187 19.33 -7.72 -5.16
C ASP A 187 18.73 -6.31 -5.40
N PRO A 188 17.71 -6.19 -6.26
CA PRO A 188 17.15 -4.90 -6.58
C PRO A 188 16.23 -4.38 -5.46
N VAL A 189 16.27 -3.08 -5.22
CA VAL A 189 15.17 -2.38 -4.54
C VAL A 189 13.99 -2.30 -5.50
N TYR A 190 12.86 -2.88 -5.13
CA TYR A 190 11.64 -2.82 -5.93
C TYR A 190 11.05 -1.41 -5.89
N THR A 191 10.72 -0.86 -7.06
CA THR A 191 10.00 0.40 -7.18
C THR A 191 8.60 0.13 -7.68
N LEU A 192 7.59 0.49 -6.89
CA LEU A 192 6.18 0.37 -7.25
C LEU A 192 5.73 1.58 -8.10
N SER A 193 4.59 1.44 -8.77
CA SER A 193 4.05 2.47 -9.67
C SER A 193 3.70 3.79 -8.97
N ASP A 194 3.41 3.72 -7.66
CA ASP A 194 3.15 4.87 -6.80
C ASP A 194 4.43 5.58 -6.33
N GLY A 195 5.61 5.07 -6.71
CA GLY A 195 6.91 5.59 -6.27
C GLY A 195 7.37 5.04 -4.91
N THR A 196 6.68 4.06 -4.35
CA THR A 196 7.13 3.33 -3.17
C THR A 196 8.37 2.49 -3.51
N LEU A 197 9.40 2.59 -2.67
CA LEU A 197 10.54 1.69 -2.66
C LEU A 197 10.31 0.59 -1.63
N LEU A 198 10.63 -0.65 -2.00
CA LEU A 198 10.45 -1.84 -1.18
C LEU A 198 11.66 -2.75 -1.31
N THR A 199 12.20 -3.20 -0.18
CA THR A 199 13.19 -4.27 -0.13
C THR A 199 13.08 -4.99 1.21
N SER A 200 13.77 -6.12 1.37
CA SER A 200 13.85 -6.83 2.63
C SER A 200 15.26 -7.27 2.96
N PHE A 201 15.57 -7.30 4.25
CA PHE A 201 16.88 -7.70 4.76
C PHE A 201 16.71 -8.82 5.80
N ALA A 202 17.42 -9.93 5.63
CA ALA A 202 17.39 -11.03 6.59
C ALA A 202 18.12 -10.69 7.88
N ARG A 203 17.64 -11.28 8.98
CA ARG A 203 18.28 -11.20 10.29
C ARG A 203 19.40 -12.24 10.39
N ALA A 204 20.50 -11.89 11.04
CA ALA A 204 21.64 -12.78 11.24
C ALA A 204 21.30 -14.06 12.04
N ASP A 205 20.29 -13.99 12.90
CA ASP A 205 19.80 -15.12 13.69
C ASP A 205 18.89 -16.08 12.89
N ASN A 206 18.63 -15.77 11.61
CA ASN A 206 17.71 -16.51 10.75
C ASN A 206 16.29 -16.67 11.32
N GLN A 207 15.88 -15.77 12.23
CA GLN A 207 14.55 -15.79 12.84
C GLN A 207 13.57 -14.84 12.14
N GLY A 208 13.99 -14.21 11.05
CA GLY A 208 13.10 -13.37 10.27
C GLY A 208 13.81 -12.43 9.33
N ARG A 209 13.05 -11.44 8.88
CA ARG A 209 13.55 -10.35 8.04
C ARG A 209 12.93 -9.02 8.43
N LEU A 210 13.60 -7.95 8.04
CA LEU A 210 13.08 -6.60 8.08
C LEU A 210 12.63 -6.21 6.67
N VAL A 211 11.34 -5.97 6.50
CA VAL A 211 10.79 -5.37 5.29
C VAL A 211 10.84 -3.86 5.44
N VAL A 212 11.53 -3.20 4.51
CA VAL A 212 11.71 -1.75 4.49
C VAL A 212 10.89 -1.18 3.34
N THR A 213 9.89 -0.37 3.69
CA THR A 213 9.02 0.31 2.72
C THR A 213 9.18 1.81 2.87
N LEU A 214 9.60 2.49 1.81
CA LEU A 214 9.74 3.94 1.77
C LEU A 214 8.76 4.49 0.73
N ARG A 215 7.76 5.25 1.16
CA ARG A 215 6.72 5.76 0.25
C ARG A 215 6.50 7.26 0.38
N PRO A 216 6.18 7.97 -0.71
CA PRO A 216 5.68 9.33 -0.62
C PRO A 216 4.35 9.36 0.16
N LEU A 217 4.20 10.32 1.07
CA LEU A 217 2.89 10.57 1.69
C LEU A 217 2.04 11.44 0.77
N LEU A 218 0.75 11.13 0.70
CA LEU A 218 -0.24 11.94 -0.01
C LEU A 218 -0.56 13.23 0.77
N PRO A 219 -1.11 14.28 0.15
CA PRO A 219 -1.32 15.58 0.80
C PRO A 219 -2.23 15.53 2.04
N ASP A 220 -3.15 14.58 2.08
CA ASP A 220 -4.10 14.30 3.17
C ASP A 220 -3.49 13.39 4.27
N ARG A 221 -2.24 12.94 4.09
CA ARG A 221 -1.52 12.05 5.02
C ARG A 221 -0.32 12.78 5.60
N ARG A 222 -0.47 13.30 6.82
CA ARG A 222 0.66 13.94 7.54
C ARG A 222 1.37 13.01 8.52
N SER A 223 0.85 11.81 8.72
CA SER A 223 1.40 10.86 9.70
C SER A 223 1.35 9.42 9.24
N CYS A 224 2.15 8.62 9.92
CA CYS A 224 2.19 7.16 9.81
C CYS A 224 0.91 6.45 10.26
N ASN A 225 0.09 7.09 11.09
CA ASN A 225 -1.07 6.44 11.73
C ASN A 225 -2.25 6.20 10.79
N GLY A 226 -2.14 6.61 9.52
CA GLY A 226 -3.13 6.27 8.50
C GLY A 226 -4.51 6.87 8.70
N GLU A 227 -4.67 7.79 9.65
CA GLU A 227 -5.88 8.59 9.80
C GLU A 227 -5.90 9.65 8.70
N TYR A 228 -7.00 9.69 7.95
CA TYR A 228 -7.36 10.85 7.17
C TYR A 228 -7.63 11.96 8.20
N THR A 229 -6.69 12.88 8.37
CA THR A 229 -6.94 14.07 9.20
C THR A 229 -7.91 14.96 8.44
N GLN A 230 -8.95 15.42 9.14
CA GLN A 230 -9.93 16.40 8.63
C GLN A 230 -9.26 17.68 8.10
#